data_AF-A0A4Y2UQL1-F1
#
_entry.id   AF-A0A4Y2UQL1-F1
#
_cell.length_a   1.000
_cell.length_b   1.000
_cell.length_c   1.000
_cell.angle_alpha   90.00
_cell.angle_beta   90.00
_cell.angle_gamma   90.00
#
_symmetry.space_group_name_H-M   'P 1'
#
loop_
_entity.id
_entity.type
_entity.pdbx_description
1 polymer ?
#
loop_
_entity_poly.entity_id
_entity_poly.type
_entity_poly.pdbx_seq_one_letter_code
_entity_poly.pdbx_strand_id
1 'polypeptide(L)'
;MEEVEEKVQVRIGDLEKRLSELEDRPINFPANTDLTYSRPMSASQFRQSAAEVLQGIPSDKLTDLTTIENALGARFIDSHLTQFYRTELKTRRQKPGESLQVLAADVQRLMSLAYAKCPQDVRDSLAAQYFVDAIKDEDTQHATRLMDARDLKSALAYSMKYEAAKTVSKTSRHVRSIGIEDDTGKEKDEKFDCLLKTLEKLLNSHVAGKNTPR
;
A
#
# COMPACT_ATOMS: atom_id res chain seq x y z
N MET A 1 22.46 16.59 -44.93
CA MET A 1 22.89 15.89 -43.70
C MET A 1 23.06 16.91 -42.57
N GLU A 2 23.75 18.02 -42.83
CA GLU A 2 23.98 19.15 -41.91
C GLU A 2 22.69 19.83 -41.38
N GLU A 3 21.68 20.07 -42.22
CA GLU A 3 20.41 20.70 -41.80
C GLU A 3 19.58 19.87 -40.79
N VAL A 4 19.68 18.54 -40.86
CA VAL A 4 18.94 17.64 -39.95
C VAL A 4 19.61 17.64 -38.58
N GLU A 5 20.93 17.71 -38.54
CA GLU A 5 21.72 17.76 -37.31
C GLU A 5 21.50 19.08 -36.56
N GLU A 6 21.44 20.20 -37.28
CA GLU A 6 21.09 21.51 -36.72
C GLU A 6 19.68 21.51 -36.12
N LYS A 7 18.69 20.94 -36.81
CA LYS A 7 17.31 20.82 -36.29
C LYS A 7 17.19 19.95 -35.05
N VAL A 8 18.00 18.89 -34.96
CA VAL A 8 18.03 18.02 -33.78
C VAL A 8 18.68 18.75 -32.60
N GLN A 9 19.79 19.45 -32.82
CA GLN A 9 20.45 20.23 -31.77
C GLN A 9 19.56 21.36 -31.23
N VAL A 10 18.84 22.08 -32.10
CA VAL A 10 17.90 23.13 -31.69
C VAL A 10 16.76 22.56 -30.82
N ARG A 11 16.24 21.38 -31.16
CA ARG A 11 15.18 20.72 -30.37
C ARG A 11 15.66 20.16 -29.04
N ILE A 12 16.91 19.70 -28.98
CA ILE A 12 17.54 19.29 -27.72
C ILE A 12 17.65 20.50 -26.79
N GLY A 13 18.10 21.65 -27.29
CA GLY A 13 18.18 22.88 -26.49
C GLY A 13 16.82 23.37 -25.97
N ASP A 14 15.76 23.26 -26.79
CA ASP A 14 14.40 23.64 -26.37
C ASP A 14 13.85 22.70 -25.28
N LEU A 15 14.16 21.40 -25.38
CA LEU A 15 13.81 20.41 -24.35
C LEU A 15 14.60 20.60 -23.05
N GLU A 16 15.89 20.93 -23.14
CA GLU A 16 16.74 21.24 -21.98
C GLU A 16 16.19 22.45 -21.21
N LYS A 17 15.80 23.51 -21.92
CA LYS A 17 15.17 24.70 -21.31
C LYS A 17 13.86 24.37 -20.59
N ARG A 18 12.99 23.57 -21.23
CA ARG A 18 11.71 23.15 -20.64
C ARG A 18 11.89 22.21 -19.43
N LEU A 19 12.97 21.44 -19.39
CA LEU A 19 13.30 20.57 -18.26
C LEU A 19 13.77 21.38 -17.05
N SER A 20 14.62 22.39 -17.25
CA SER A 20 15.04 23.30 -16.18
C SER A 20 13.87 24.10 -15.59
N GLU A 21 12.93 24.55 -16.43
CA GLU A 21 11.69 25.20 -15.95
C GLU A 21 10.80 24.27 -15.11
N LEU A 22 10.94 22.95 -15.29
CA LEU A 22 10.21 21.94 -14.53
C LEU A 22 10.89 21.58 -13.19
N GLU A 23 12.22 21.64 -13.14
CA GLU A 23 13.02 21.41 -11.92
C GLU A 23 12.84 22.53 -10.88
N ASP A 24 12.61 23.77 -11.31
CA ASP A 24 12.38 24.92 -10.41
C ASP A 24 10.98 24.96 -9.80
N ARG A 25 10.08 24.04 -10.19
CA ARG A 25 8.75 23.97 -9.59
C ARG A 25 8.82 23.13 -8.31
N PRO A 26 8.60 23.72 -7.11
CA PRO A 26 8.68 22.95 -5.88
C PRO A 26 7.58 21.89 -5.86
N ILE A 27 7.96 20.63 -6.06
CA ILE A 27 7.09 19.49 -5.82
C ILE A 27 7.04 19.31 -4.30
N ASN A 28 5.95 19.79 -3.68
CA ASN A 28 5.71 19.64 -2.26
C ASN A 28 5.43 18.17 -1.93
N PHE A 29 6.49 17.36 -1.79
CA PHE A 29 6.41 16.03 -1.21
C PHE A 29 6.49 16.14 0.31
N PRO A 30 5.51 15.61 1.07
CA PRO A 30 5.68 15.45 2.50
C PRO A 30 6.85 14.47 2.73
N ALA A 31 7.91 14.96 3.37
CA ALA A 31 9.09 14.18 3.73
C ALA A 31 8.67 12.99 4.60
N ASN A 32 8.71 11.79 4.03
CA ASN A 32 8.70 10.55 4.79
C ASN A 32 10.09 9.93 4.64
N THR A 33 10.92 10.12 5.67
CA THR A 33 12.37 9.89 5.70
C THR A 33 12.82 8.43 5.79
N ASP A 34 11.94 7.46 5.55
CA ASP A 34 12.23 6.02 5.70
C ASP A 34 12.32 5.22 4.38
N LEU A 35 12.65 5.87 3.26
CA LEU A 35 12.88 5.19 1.99
C LEU A 35 14.38 5.05 1.68
N THR A 36 15.08 4.17 2.40
CA THR A 36 16.49 3.84 2.15
C THR A 36 16.76 2.92 0.95
N TYR A 37 15.77 2.62 0.10
CA TYR A 37 15.94 1.60 -0.95
C TYR A 37 15.64 2.03 -2.40
N SER A 38 15.54 3.32 -2.69
CA SER A 38 15.62 3.78 -4.10
C SER A 38 16.33 5.11 -4.18
N ARG A 39 17.63 5.04 -4.52
CA ARG A 39 18.40 6.21 -4.90
C ARG A 39 17.76 6.79 -6.17
N PRO A 40 17.27 8.05 -6.17
CA PRO A 40 16.81 8.68 -7.39
C PRO A 40 17.95 8.70 -8.41
N MET A 41 17.64 8.36 -9.66
CA MET A 41 18.61 8.38 -10.77
C MET A 41 19.12 9.82 -10.94
N SER A 42 20.43 10.03 -10.96
CA SER A 42 20.99 11.36 -11.18
C SER A 42 20.81 11.81 -12.64
N ALA A 43 20.83 13.12 -12.90
CA ALA A 43 20.75 13.67 -14.26
C ALA A 43 21.84 13.08 -15.19
N SER A 44 23.06 12.86 -14.68
CA SER A 44 24.14 12.22 -15.43
C SER A 44 23.85 10.77 -15.80
N GLN A 45 23.25 9.99 -14.90
CA GLN A 45 22.85 8.61 -15.15
C GLN A 45 21.69 8.53 -16.15
N PHE A 46 20.73 9.47 -16.05
CA PHE A 46 19.65 9.57 -17.01
C PHE A 46 20.18 9.87 -18.41
N ARG A 47 21.06 10.87 -18.57
CA ARG A 47 21.68 11.21 -19.86
C ARG A 47 22.42 10.02 -20.47
N GLN A 48 23.24 9.33 -19.67
CA GLN A 48 23.98 8.16 -20.12
C GLN A 48 23.04 7.02 -20.57
N SER A 49 22.05 6.71 -19.75
CA SER A 49 21.07 5.66 -20.02
C SER A 49 20.20 6.00 -21.24
N ALA A 50 19.84 7.27 -21.43
CA ALA A 50 19.02 7.71 -22.57
C ALA A 50 19.83 7.65 -23.87
N ALA A 51 21.10 8.04 -23.82
CA ALA A 51 22.02 7.90 -24.93
C ALA A 51 22.20 6.43 -25.35
N GLU A 52 22.33 5.50 -24.40
CA GLU A 52 22.39 4.06 -24.69
C GLU A 52 21.14 3.55 -25.41
N VAL A 53 19.96 4.00 -24.99
CA VAL A 53 18.69 3.62 -25.63
C VAL A 53 18.62 4.15 -27.05
N LEU A 54 19.00 5.40 -27.27
CA LEU A 54 18.98 6.04 -28.59
C LEU A 54 20.02 5.43 -29.55
N GLN A 55 21.20 5.04 -29.05
CA GLN A 55 22.23 4.36 -29.83
C GLN A 55 21.81 2.95 -30.28
N GLY A 56 20.89 2.31 -29.55
CA GLY A 56 20.33 1.00 -29.92
C GLY A 56 19.27 1.05 -31.01
N ILE A 57 18.78 2.23 -31.39
CA ILE A 57 17.76 2.40 -32.43
C ILE A 57 18.47 2.48 -33.80
N PRO A 58 18.04 1.68 -34.80
CA PRO A 58 18.54 1.80 -36.17
C PRO A 58 18.39 3.22 -36.72
N SER A 59 19.42 3.72 -37.42
CA SER A 59 19.47 5.10 -37.94
C SER A 59 18.31 5.45 -38.88
N ASP A 60 17.82 4.48 -39.66
CA ASP A 60 16.66 4.60 -40.54
C ASP A 60 15.33 4.80 -39.79
N LYS A 61 15.29 4.47 -38.48
CA LYS A 61 14.12 4.60 -37.60
C LYS A 61 14.23 5.73 -36.58
N LEU A 62 15.41 6.35 -36.45
CA LEU A 62 15.63 7.53 -35.61
C LEU A 62 14.94 8.80 -36.16
N THR A 63 14.34 8.74 -37.35
CA THR A 63 13.49 9.80 -37.90
C THR A 63 12.03 9.68 -37.47
N ASP A 64 11.61 8.50 -37.02
CA ASP A 64 10.26 8.25 -36.55
C ASP A 64 10.16 8.52 -35.04
N LEU A 65 9.48 9.63 -34.72
CA LEU A 65 9.25 10.06 -33.34
C LEU A 65 8.56 8.97 -32.51
N THR A 66 7.64 8.20 -33.11
CA THR A 66 6.90 7.16 -32.38
C THR A 66 7.80 6.00 -31.95
N THR A 67 8.79 5.64 -32.78
CA THR A 67 9.81 4.64 -32.44
C THR A 67 10.71 5.11 -31.30
N ILE A 68 11.11 6.39 -31.30
CA ILE A 68 11.92 6.98 -30.23
C ILE A 68 11.13 7.03 -28.90
N GLU A 69 9.87 7.50 -28.95
CA GLU A 69 9.00 7.58 -27.79
C GLU A 69 8.76 6.20 -27.17
N ASN A 70 8.56 5.16 -28.00
CA ASN A 70 8.39 3.79 -27.53
C ASN A 70 9.67 3.22 -26.88
N ALA A 71 10.84 3.47 -27.48
CA ALA A 71 12.12 3.00 -26.97
C ALA A 71 12.51 3.67 -25.63
N LEU A 72 12.39 5.00 -25.56
CA LEU A 72 12.61 5.75 -24.32
C LEU A 72 11.53 5.41 -23.27
N GLY A 73 10.28 5.29 -23.70
CA GLY A 73 9.16 4.91 -22.86
C GLY A 73 9.36 3.55 -22.19
N ALA A 74 9.81 2.55 -22.95
CA ALA A 74 10.10 1.21 -22.43
C ALA A 74 11.20 1.20 -21.36
N ARG A 75 12.21 2.07 -21.47
CA ARG A 75 13.35 2.11 -20.53
C ARG A 75 13.11 3.00 -19.30
N PHE A 76 12.42 4.13 -19.47
CA PHE A 76 12.30 5.14 -18.41
C PHE A 76 10.88 5.31 -17.87
N ILE A 77 9.87 5.20 -18.72
CA ILE A 77 8.48 5.51 -18.35
C ILE A 77 7.78 4.27 -17.75
N ASP A 78 8.08 3.06 -18.25
CA ASP A 78 7.40 1.82 -17.84
C ASP A 78 7.97 1.14 -16.58
N SER A 79 9.27 1.29 -16.31
CA SER A 79 9.96 0.46 -15.31
C SER A 79 10.02 1.14 -13.94
N HIS A 80 10.77 2.24 -13.84
CA HIS A 80 11.13 2.81 -12.55
C HIS A 80 10.02 3.66 -11.93
N LEU A 81 9.33 4.48 -12.74
CA LEU A 81 8.25 5.33 -12.25
C LEU A 81 7.03 4.51 -11.81
N THR A 82 6.64 3.52 -12.61
CA THR A 82 5.58 2.58 -12.24
C THR A 82 5.96 1.77 -10.99
N GLN A 83 7.22 1.33 -10.86
CA GLN A 83 7.70 0.62 -9.67
C GLN A 83 7.69 1.51 -8.41
N PHE A 84 8.01 2.80 -8.55
CA PHE A 84 7.89 3.77 -7.46
C PHE A 84 6.46 3.82 -6.93
N TYR A 85 5.46 4.00 -7.80
CA TYR A 85 4.06 4.03 -7.38
C TYR A 85 3.54 2.68 -6.83
N ARG A 86 4.03 1.56 -7.35
CA ARG A 86 3.75 0.24 -6.76
C ARG A 86 4.29 0.11 -5.34
N THR A 87 5.45 0.69 -5.08
CA THR A 87 6.05 0.70 -3.75
C THR A 87 5.29 1.63 -2.82
N GLU A 88 4.92 2.82 -3.29
CA GLU A 88 4.08 3.78 -2.55
C GLU A 88 2.72 3.18 -2.18
N LEU A 89 2.08 2.41 -3.07
CA LEU A 89 0.85 1.66 -2.76
C LEU A 89 1.03 0.65 -1.62
N LYS A 90 2.11 -0.14 -1.67
CA LYS A 90 2.36 -1.20 -0.67
C LYS A 90 2.59 -0.64 0.72
N THR A 91 3.27 0.50 0.81
CA THR A 91 3.58 1.15 2.09
C THR A 91 2.52 2.14 2.54
N ARG A 92 1.49 2.39 1.71
CA ARG A 92 0.43 3.33 2.04
C ARG A 92 -0.33 2.90 3.29
N ARG A 93 -0.43 3.82 4.25
CA ARG A 93 -1.21 3.68 5.49
C ARG A 93 -1.93 4.98 5.79
N GLN A 94 -3.16 4.92 6.30
CA GLN A 94 -3.98 6.08 6.66
C GLN A 94 -3.28 6.94 7.70
N LYS A 95 -3.14 8.24 7.43
CA LYS A 95 -2.52 9.19 8.36
C LYS A 95 -3.48 9.55 9.50
N PRO A 96 -2.99 9.94 10.69
CA PRO A 96 -3.86 10.45 11.75
C PRO A 96 -4.69 11.63 11.25
N GLY A 97 -6.02 11.57 11.41
CA GLY A 97 -6.94 12.62 10.95
C GLY A 97 -7.24 12.63 9.44
N GLU A 98 -6.64 11.74 8.66
CA GLU A 98 -6.98 11.56 7.25
C GLU A 98 -8.33 10.84 7.11
N SER A 99 -9.25 11.40 6.34
CA SER A 99 -10.54 10.76 6.09
C SER A 99 -10.40 9.59 5.12
N LEU A 100 -11.33 8.62 5.22
CA LEU A 100 -11.37 7.48 4.31
C LEU A 100 -11.50 7.89 2.84
N GLN A 101 -12.19 9.00 2.53
CA GLN A 101 -12.29 9.46 1.14
C GLN A 101 -10.96 9.97 0.59
N VAL A 102 -10.18 10.69 1.40
CA VAL A 102 -8.85 11.18 1.00
C VAL A 102 -7.91 10.01 0.76
N LEU A 103 -7.90 9.03 1.67
CA LEU A 103 -7.17 7.77 1.49
C LEU A 103 -7.57 7.06 0.19
N ALA A 104 -8.87 6.88 -0.05
CA ALA A 104 -9.36 6.19 -1.24
C ALA A 104 -8.98 6.93 -2.54
N ALA A 105 -9.10 8.26 -2.56
CA ALA A 105 -8.71 9.07 -3.72
C ALA A 105 -7.22 8.91 -4.04
N ASP A 106 -6.37 8.88 -3.01
CA ASP A 106 -4.93 8.68 -3.17
C ASP A 106 -4.59 7.24 -3.65
N VAL A 107 -5.25 6.22 -3.09
CA VAL A 107 -5.13 4.83 -3.57
C VAL A 107 -5.55 4.73 -5.03
N GLN A 108 -6.67 5.35 -5.43
CA GLN A 108 -7.14 5.36 -6.82
C GLN A 108 -6.15 6.05 -7.77
N ARG A 109 -5.58 7.19 -7.33
CA ARG A 109 -4.54 7.90 -8.07
C ARG A 109 -3.32 6.99 -8.27
N LEU A 110 -2.81 6.39 -7.20
CA LEU A 110 -1.65 5.52 -7.27
C LEU A 110 -1.92 4.26 -8.11
N MET A 111 -3.11 3.67 -8.02
CA MET A 111 -3.52 2.54 -8.85
C MET A 111 -3.51 2.87 -10.34
N SER A 112 -3.97 4.07 -10.69
CA SER A 112 -3.95 4.56 -12.07
C SER A 112 -2.54 4.73 -12.62
N LEU A 113 -1.57 5.06 -11.77
CA LEU A 113 -0.17 5.27 -12.14
C LEU A 113 0.66 3.96 -12.10
N ALA A 114 0.41 3.09 -11.11
CA ALA A 114 1.14 1.84 -10.87
C ALA A 114 0.69 0.67 -11.76
N TYR A 115 -0.56 0.71 -12.22
CA TYR A 115 -1.20 -0.37 -12.96
C TYR A 115 -2.02 0.15 -14.15
N ALA A 116 -1.52 1.18 -14.85
CA ALA A 116 -2.20 1.81 -15.99
C ALA A 116 -2.61 0.82 -17.10
N LYS A 117 -1.80 -0.21 -17.34
CA LYS A 117 -2.01 -1.24 -18.38
C LYS A 117 -2.89 -2.42 -17.95
N CYS A 118 -3.25 -2.48 -16.69
CA CYS A 118 -4.03 -3.59 -16.14
C CYS A 118 -5.52 -3.41 -16.46
N PRO A 119 -6.28 -4.48 -16.78
CA PRO A 119 -7.73 -4.42 -16.95
C PRO A 119 -8.43 -3.76 -15.76
N GLN A 120 -9.50 -3.00 -16.03
CA GLN A 120 -10.15 -2.15 -15.03
C GLN A 120 -10.70 -2.96 -13.84
N ASP A 121 -11.31 -4.11 -14.10
CA ASP A 121 -11.83 -5.04 -13.10
C ASP A 121 -10.75 -5.52 -12.13
N VAL A 122 -9.59 -5.89 -12.66
CA VAL A 122 -8.43 -6.30 -11.84
C VAL A 122 -7.91 -5.11 -11.03
N ARG A 123 -7.84 -3.91 -11.61
CA ARG A 123 -7.45 -2.71 -10.89
C ARG A 123 -8.43 -2.37 -9.76
N ASP A 124 -9.73 -2.54 -9.97
CA ASP A 124 -10.76 -2.19 -8.98
C ASP A 124 -10.71 -3.14 -7.77
N SER A 125 -10.56 -4.43 -8.00
CA SER A 125 -10.38 -5.41 -6.93
C SER A 125 -9.06 -5.19 -6.16
N LEU A 126 -7.97 -4.89 -6.88
CA LEU A 126 -6.68 -4.60 -6.25
C LEU A 126 -6.72 -3.29 -5.45
N ALA A 127 -7.41 -2.27 -5.96
CA ALA A 127 -7.62 -1.00 -5.28
C ALA A 127 -8.40 -1.18 -3.97
N ALA A 128 -9.45 -2.01 -3.99
CA ALA A 128 -10.21 -2.36 -2.79
C ALA A 128 -9.30 -3.02 -1.74
N GLN A 129 -8.48 -3.99 -2.14
CA GLN A 129 -7.53 -4.68 -1.25
C GLN A 129 -6.54 -3.69 -0.61
N TYR A 130 -5.84 -2.87 -1.42
CA TYR A 130 -4.88 -1.89 -0.91
C TYR A 130 -5.53 -0.82 -0.03
N PHE A 131 -6.74 -0.38 -0.36
CA PHE A 131 -7.49 0.56 0.47
C PHE A 131 -7.77 -0.04 1.85
N VAL A 132 -8.30 -1.27 1.90
CA VAL A 132 -8.60 -1.95 3.16
C VAL A 132 -7.33 -2.17 3.97
N ASP A 133 -6.24 -2.64 3.35
CA ASP A 133 -4.93 -2.82 3.99
C ASP A 133 -4.34 -1.51 4.54
N ALA A 134 -4.71 -0.37 3.96
CA ALA A 134 -4.23 0.94 4.38
C ALA A 134 -5.05 1.56 5.53
N ILE A 135 -6.26 1.08 5.83
CA ILE A 135 -7.10 1.59 6.92
C ILE A 135 -6.38 1.39 8.27
N LYS A 136 -6.36 2.44 9.10
CA LYS A 136 -5.68 2.42 10.41
C LYS A 136 -6.56 1.86 11.54
N ASP A 137 -7.88 2.07 11.48
CA ASP A 137 -8.80 1.54 12.50
C ASP A 137 -9.03 0.03 12.25
N GLU A 138 -8.46 -0.82 13.10
CA GLU A 138 -8.50 -2.28 12.97
C GLU A 138 -9.92 -2.83 12.87
N ASP A 139 -10.87 -2.31 13.67
CA ASP A 139 -12.26 -2.77 13.61
C ASP A 139 -12.89 -2.47 12.24
N THR A 140 -12.68 -1.26 11.72
CA THR A 140 -13.18 -0.85 10.40
C THR A 140 -12.49 -1.65 9.30
N GLN A 141 -11.18 -1.90 9.44
CA GLN A 141 -10.44 -2.73 8.52
C GLN A 141 -11.03 -4.14 8.47
N HIS A 142 -11.11 -4.85 9.60
CA HIS A 142 -11.64 -6.21 9.66
C HIS A 142 -13.09 -6.29 9.18
N ALA A 143 -13.95 -5.36 9.59
CA ALA A 143 -15.33 -5.31 9.13
C ALA A 143 -15.42 -5.14 7.61
N THR A 144 -14.56 -4.30 7.02
CA THR A 144 -14.54 -4.08 5.57
C THR A 144 -13.96 -5.29 4.82
N ARG A 145 -12.95 -5.98 5.38
CA ARG A 145 -12.41 -7.22 4.79
C ARG A 145 -13.49 -8.30 4.65
N LEU A 146 -14.36 -8.46 5.65
CA LEU A 146 -15.45 -9.44 5.64
C LEU A 146 -16.51 -9.20 4.55
N MET A 147 -16.57 -8.00 3.96
CA MET A 147 -17.52 -7.68 2.91
C MET A 147 -17.11 -8.26 1.54
N ASP A 148 -15.84 -8.64 1.36
CA ASP A 148 -15.28 -9.08 0.07
C ASP A 148 -15.59 -8.10 -1.08
N ALA A 149 -15.27 -6.83 -0.84
CA ALA A 149 -15.51 -5.75 -1.79
C ALA A 149 -14.78 -5.99 -3.11
N ARG A 150 -15.52 -6.00 -4.23
CA ARG A 150 -14.97 -6.19 -5.58
C ARG A 150 -14.40 -4.92 -6.21
N ASP A 151 -14.71 -3.76 -5.63
CA ASP A 151 -14.30 -2.46 -6.11
C ASP A 151 -14.08 -1.46 -4.96
N LEU A 152 -13.22 -0.47 -5.21
CA LEU A 152 -12.84 0.54 -4.23
C LEU A 152 -14.04 1.35 -3.71
N LYS A 153 -15.02 1.63 -4.58
CA LYS A 153 -16.18 2.44 -4.22
C LYS A 153 -17.08 1.70 -3.22
N SER A 154 -17.31 0.41 -3.45
CA SER A 154 -18.03 -0.45 -2.52
C SER A 154 -17.31 -0.56 -1.17
N ALA A 155 -15.98 -0.77 -1.19
CA ALA A 155 -15.17 -0.83 0.04
C ALA A 155 -15.29 0.48 0.85
N LEU A 156 -15.05 1.62 0.20
CA LEU A 156 -15.16 2.95 0.82
C LEU A 156 -16.55 3.19 1.40
N ALA A 157 -17.61 2.91 0.63
CA ALA A 157 -18.98 3.13 1.07
C ALA A 157 -19.32 2.29 2.31
N TYR A 158 -18.85 1.04 2.36
CA TYR A 158 -19.05 0.18 3.53
C TYR A 158 -18.25 0.67 4.74
N SER A 159 -16.96 0.98 4.58
CA SER A 159 -16.13 1.49 5.67
C SER A 159 -16.72 2.77 6.27
N MET A 160 -17.20 3.70 5.44
CA MET A 160 -17.87 4.92 5.91
C MET A 160 -19.16 4.63 6.69
N LYS A 161 -19.98 3.68 6.21
CA LYS A 161 -21.20 3.24 6.93
C LYS A 161 -20.85 2.63 8.28
N TYR A 162 -19.78 1.83 8.34
CA TYR A 162 -19.31 1.21 9.57
C TYR A 162 -18.81 2.26 10.57
N GLU A 163 -18.00 3.23 10.15
CA GLU A 163 -17.55 4.33 11.02
C GLU A 163 -18.75 5.11 11.59
N ALA A 164 -19.75 5.43 10.76
CA ALA A 164 -20.98 6.08 11.20
C ALA A 164 -21.74 5.22 12.23
N ALA A 165 -21.96 3.94 11.96
CA ALA A 165 -22.64 3.03 12.89
C ALA A 165 -21.86 2.83 14.22
N LYS A 166 -20.52 2.81 14.14
CA LYS A 166 -19.62 2.68 15.30
C LYS A 166 -19.74 3.89 16.22
N THR A 167 -19.84 5.11 15.68
CA THR A 167 -20.06 6.32 16.49
C THR A 167 -21.39 6.29 17.23
N VAL A 168 -22.49 5.87 16.57
CA VAL A 168 -23.82 5.73 17.17
C VAL A 168 -23.85 4.64 18.26
N SER A 169 -23.12 3.55 18.06
CA SER A 169 -23.06 2.45 19.04
C SER A 169 -22.23 2.81 20.28
N LYS A 170 -21.22 3.68 20.13
CA LYS A 170 -20.45 4.20 21.27
C LYS A 170 -21.26 5.21 22.08
N THR A 171 -22.11 6.01 21.44
CA THR A 171 -23.00 6.95 22.15
C THR A 171 -24.21 6.27 22.79
N SER A 172 -24.77 5.21 22.21
CA SER A 172 -25.89 4.47 22.83
C SER A 172 -25.47 3.69 24.08
N ARG A 173 -24.25 3.15 24.11
CA ARG A 173 -23.70 2.46 25.30
C ARG A 173 -23.36 3.41 26.44
N HIS A 174 -23.18 4.70 26.16
CA HIS A 174 -22.92 5.73 27.18
C HIS A 174 -24.19 6.26 27.88
N VAL A 175 -25.39 5.83 27.48
CA VAL A 175 -26.67 6.21 28.15
C VAL A 175 -27.29 5.04 28.94
N ARG A 176 -26.65 3.87 28.97
CA ARG A 176 -26.97 2.83 29.94
C ARG A 176 -25.76 1.92 30.15
N SER A 177 -24.80 2.40 30.94
CA SER A 177 -23.94 1.48 31.68
C SER A 177 -24.81 0.82 32.76
N ILE A 178 -25.61 -0.17 32.35
CA ILE A 178 -25.68 -1.36 33.19
C ILE A 178 -24.30 -1.96 33.02
N GLY A 179 -23.49 -1.91 34.07
CA GLY A 179 -22.24 -2.62 34.09
C GLY A 179 -22.57 -4.08 33.85
N ILE A 180 -22.30 -4.58 32.65
CA ILE A 180 -21.96 -5.98 32.54
C ILE A 180 -20.55 -6.00 33.07
N GLU A 181 -20.44 -6.23 34.38
CA GLU A 181 -19.20 -6.71 34.95
C GLU A 181 -18.76 -7.86 34.05
N ASP A 182 -17.60 -7.70 33.43
CA ASP A 182 -16.99 -8.72 32.59
C ASP A 182 -16.57 -9.86 33.54
N ASP A 183 -17.52 -10.72 33.87
CA ASP A 183 -17.34 -11.88 34.75
C ASP A 183 -16.65 -13.05 33.99
N THR A 184 -16.00 -12.75 32.87
CA THR A 184 -15.34 -13.73 32.01
C THR A 184 -13.85 -13.93 32.37
N GLY A 185 -13.46 -13.59 33.60
CA GLY A 185 -12.07 -13.68 34.08
C GLY A 185 -11.83 -14.53 35.33
N LYS A 186 -12.87 -15.01 36.03
CA LYS A 186 -12.69 -15.76 37.30
C LYS A 186 -13.15 -17.21 37.26
N GLU A 187 -14.19 -17.55 36.49
CA GLU A 187 -14.72 -18.92 36.48
C GLU A 187 -13.77 -19.93 35.81
N LYS A 188 -12.96 -19.47 34.83
CA LYS A 188 -11.98 -20.34 34.16
C LYS A 188 -10.83 -20.73 35.09
N ASP A 189 -10.39 -19.81 35.96
CA ASP A 189 -9.25 -20.03 36.85
C ASP A 189 -9.61 -20.98 38.00
N GLU A 190 -10.79 -20.84 38.61
CA GLU A 190 -11.25 -21.76 39.67
C GLU A 190 -11.44 -23.19 39.16
N LYS A 191 -12.00 -23.33 37.95
CA LYS A 191 -12.22 -24.64 37.33
C LYS A 191 -10.91 -25.29 36.92
N PHE A 192 -9.94 -24.49 36.48
CA PHE A 192 -8.59 -24.94 36.16
C PHE A 192 -7.83 -25.37 37.42
N ASP A 193 -7.93 -24.61 38.51
CA ASP A 193 -7.36 -24.94 39.82
C ASP A 193 -7.96 -26.22 40.43
N CYS A 194 -9.27 -26.43 40.27
CA CYS A 194 -9.92 -27.67 40.68
C CYS A 194 -9.40 -28.88 39.89
N LEU A 195 -9.18 -28.73 38.58
CA LEU A 195 -8.60 -29.78 37.74
C LEU A 195 -7.15 -30.09 38.14
N LEU A 196 -6.34 -29.05 38.38
CA LEU A 196 -4.95 -29.21 38.83
C LEU A 196 -4.86 -29.95 40.18
N LYS A 197 -5.68 -29.56 41.17
CA LYS A 197 -5.74 -30.25 42.47
C LYS A 197 -6.20 -31.70 42.36
N THR A 198 -7.07 -32.01 41.40
CA THR A 198 -7.56 -33.37 41.17
C THR A 198 -6.47 -34.24 40.55
N LEU A 199 -5.72 -33.69 39.58
CA LEU A 199 -4.58 -34.37 38.96
C LEU A 199 -3.43 -34.60 39.96
N GLU A 200 -3.15 -33.62 40.81
CA GLU A 200 -2.14 -33.74 41.87
C GLU A 200 -2.48 -34.85 42.87
N LYS A 201 -3.76 -34.97 43.28
CA LYS A 201 -4.23 -36.08 44.13
C LYS A 201 -4.10 -37.44 43.45
N LEU A 202 -4.41 -37.55 42.16
CA LEU A 202 -4.26 -38.78 41.38
C LEU A 202 -2.79 -39.19 41.22
N LEU A 203 -1.89 -38.24 41.05
CA LEU A 203 -0.46 -38.51 40.95
C LEU A 203 0.10 -39.00 42.28
N ASN A 204 -0.28 -38.36 43.39
CA ASN A 204 0.15 -38.73 44.73
C ASN A 204 -0.40 -40.10 45.18
N SER A 205 -1.64 -40.46 44.79
CA SER A 205 -2.20 -41.78 45.07
C SER A 205 -1.57 -42.89 44.22
N HIS A 206 -1.13 -42.60 42.99
CA HIS A 206 -0.40 -43.55 42.15
C HIS A 206 1.04 -43.80 42.65
N VAL A 207 1.70 -42.80 43.24
CA VAL A 207 3.01 -42.96 43.90
C VAL A 207 2.90 -43.78 45.19
N ALA A 208 1.81 -43.64 45.94
CA ALA A 208 1.56 -44.45 47.15
C ALA A 208 1.26 -45.93 46.86
N GLY A 209 0.81 -46.27 45.63
CA GLY A 209 0.44 -47.63 45.23
C GLY A 209 1.57 -48.52 44.69
N LYS A 210 2.82 -48.02 44.59
CA LYS A 210 3.95 -48.77 43.99
C LYS A 210 5.08 -49.14 44.95
N ASN A 211 4.83 -49.10 46.25
CA ASN A 211 5.79 -49.62 47.25
C ASN A 211 5.28 -50.94 47.85
N THR A 212 5.37 -52.02 47.07
CA THR A 212 5.48 -53.38 47.65
C THR A 212 6.88 -53.90 47.38
N PRO A 213 7.76 -53.94 48.39
CA PRO A 213 8.92 -54.80 48.36
C PRO A 213 8.47 -56.24 48.67
N ARG A 214 9.08 -57.12 47.89
CA ARG A 214 9.02 -58.58 47.84
C ARG A 214 9.29 -59.26 49.18
#